data_AF-A0A6N2EGP7-F1
#
_entry.id   AF-A0A6N2EGP7-F1
#
_cell.length_a   1.000
_cell.length_b   1.000
_cell.length_c   1.000
_cell.angle_alpha   90.00
_cell.angle_beta   90.00
_cell.angle_gamma   90.00
#
_symmetry.space_group_name_H-M   'P 1'
#
loop_
_entity.id
_entity.type
_entity.pdbx_description
1 polymer ?
#
loop_
_entity_poly.entity_id
_entity_poly.type
_entity_poly.pdbx_seq_one_letter_code
_entity_poly.pdbx_strand_id
1 'polypeptide(L)'
;MTPNPDSTTDQQQRLAHLLGQLDDLAEELAGDPQGLLSLLRQLEQRHRTIQDGPFRSSLPADRNRLFSLLQEMERSGGWPYIPRLQLRTFMDLLQREDSTDGLPRQPEHPLAV
;
A
#
# COMPACT_ATOMS: atom_id res chain seq x y z
N MET A 1 7.30 -3.25 20.54
CA MET A 1 8.28 -2.16 20.56
C MET A 1 7.49 -0.87 20.43
N THR A 2 7.15 -0.20 21.54
CA THR A 2 6.54 1.13 21.48
C THR A 2 7.59 2.11 20.98
N PRO A 3 7.31 2.94 19.96
CA PRO A 3 8.26 3.97 19.56
C PRO A 3 8.45 4.96 20.72
N ASN A 4 9.71 5.33 20.97
CA ASN A 4 10.05 6.38 21.91
C ASN A 4 9.45 7.70 21.41
N PRO A 5 8.73 8.49 22.22
CA PRO A 5 8.06 9.71 21.76
C PRO A 5 9.04 10.71 21.11
N ASP A 6 10.25 10.82 21.64
CA ASP A 6 11.31 11.69 21.08
C ASP A 6 11.64 11.33 19.63
N SER A 7 11.71 10.03 19.31
CA SER A 7 12.02 9.55 17.96
C SER A 7 10.88 9.78 16.96
N THR A 8 9.63 9.82 17.42
CA THR A 8 8.48 10.13 16.55
C THR A 8 8.52 11.60 16.13
N THR A 9 8.84 12.49 17.07
CA THR A 9 8.99 13.93 16.79
C THR A 9 10.15 14.19 15.83
N ASP A 10 11.30 13.53 16.04
CA ASP A 10 12.44 13.62 15.12
C ASP A 10 12.08 13.15 13.69
N GLN A 11 11.33 12.05 13.58
CA GLN A 11 10.85 11.53 12.29
C GLN A 11 9.89 12.51 11.60
N GLN A 12 8.98 13.11 12.35
CA GLN A 12 8.03 14.11 11.83
C GLN A 12 8.75 15.38 11.34
N GLN A 13 9.72 15.88 12.11
CA GLN A 13 10.52 17.04 11.71
C GLN A 13 11.34 16.75 10.45
N ARG A 14 11.95 15.57 10.36
CA ARG A 14 12.69 15.14 9.17
C ARG A 14 11.78 15.05 7.94
N LEU A 15 10.59 14.50 8.09
CA LEU A 15 9.61 14.44 6.98
C LEU A 15 9.19 15.85 6.54
N ALA A 16 8.87 16.73 7.48
CA ALA A 16 8.49 18.11 7.18
C ALA A 16 9.59 18.86 6.40
N HIS A 17 10.86 18.68 6.79
CA HIS A 17 11.99 19.25 6.06
C HIS A 17 12.08 18.73 4.62
N LEU A 18 11.95 17.41 4.41
CA LEU A 18 11.98 16.82 3.07
C LEU A 18 10.83 17.32 2.18
N LEU A 19 9.64 17.49 2.75
CA LEU A 19 8.49 18.04 2.03
C LEU A 19 8.74 19.51 1.63
N GLY A 20 9.25 20.33 2.55
CA GLY A 20 9.62 21.72 2.22
C GLY A 20 10.64 21.81 1.08
N GLN A 21 11.66 20.95 1.07
CA GLN A 21 12.62 20.90 -0.03
C GLN A 21 12.01 20.47 -1.38
N LEU A 22 10.97 19.64 -1.36
CA LEU A 22 10.23 19.27 -2.57
C LEU A 22 9.36 20.42 -3.07
N ASP A 23 8.77 21.19 -2.16
CA ASP A 23 8.00 22.39 -2.49
C ASP A 23 8.91 23.47 -3.10
N ASP A 24 10.06 23.74 -2.50
CA ASP A 24 11.07 24.68 -3.02
C ASP A 24 11.50 24.28 -4.44
N LEU A 25 11.80 22.99 -4.66
CA LEU A 25 12.18 22.48 -5.98
C LEU A 25 11.04 22.60 -7.00
N ALA A 26 9.79 22.41 -6.59
CA ALA A 26 8.64 22.59 -7.47
C ALA A 26 8.46 24.06 -7.87
N GLU A 27 8.74 25.01 -6.95
CA GLU A 27 8.72 26.44 -7.22
C GLU A 27 9.87 26.86 -8.15
N GLU A 28 11.08 26.31 -7.99
CA GLU A 28 12.20 26.53 -8.92
C GLU A 28 11.89 26.07 -10.36
N LEU A 29 11.10 25.01 -10.50
CA LEU A 29 10.65 24.46 -11.79
C LEU A 29 9.38 25.13 -12.32
N ALA A 30 8.86 26.16 -11.66
CA ALA A 30 7.67 26.87 -12.09
C ALA A 30 7.86 27.45 -13.50
N GLY A 31 6.93 27.14 -14.40
CA GLY A 31 7.03 27.52 -15.81
C GLY A 31 7.85 26.57 -16.69
N ASP A 32 8.41 25.47 -16.13
CA ASP A 32 8.98 24.34 -16.87
C ASP A 32 8.11 23.07 -16.73
N PRO A 33 7.15 22.85 -17.65
CA PRO A 33 6.29 21.67 -17.63
C PRO A 33 7.04 20.34 -17.73
N GLN A 34 8.20 20.29 -18.40
CA GLN A 34 8.98 19.06 -18.56
C GLN A 34 9.75 18.73 -17.28
N GLY A 35 10.34 19.74 -16.64
CA GLY A 35 10.95 19.63 -15.32
C GLY A 35 9.95 19.15 -14.27
N LEU A 36 8.77 19.78 -14.19
CA LEU A 36 7.70 19.38 -13.28
C LEU A 36 7.22 17.94 -13.54
N LEU A 37 7.05 17.55 -14.81
CA LEU A 37 6.68 16.17 -15.15
C LEU A 37 7.75 15.16 -14.74
N SER A 38 9.04 15.52 -14.87
CA SER A 38 10.15 14.70 -14.40
C SER A 38 10.13 14.53 -12.88
N LEU A 39 9.92 15.62 -12.13
CA LEU A 39 9.76 15.59 -10.68
C LEU A 39 8.61 14.67 -10.25
N LEU A 40 7.43 14.83 -10.86
CA LEU A 40 6.25 14.01 -10.57
C LEU A 40 6.48 12.51 -10.83
N ARG A 41 7.10 12.15 -11.96
CA ARG A 41 7.45 10.75 -12.27
C ARG A 41 8.41 10.16 -11.25
N GLN A 42 9.38 10.97 -10.80
CA GLN A 42 10.30 10.53 -9.77
C GLN A 42 9.58 10.27 -8.44
N LEU A 43 8.71 11.19 -8.01
CA LEU A 43 7.90 11.03 -6.80
C LEU A 43 7.01 9.77 -6.86
N GLU A 44 6.37 9.49 -8.00
CA GLU A 44 5.60 8.25 -8.19
C GLU A 44 6.47 7.00 -7.99
N GLN A 45 7.68 6.98 -8.57
CA GLN A 45 8.59 5.84 -8.42
C GLN A 45 8.98 5.60 -6.95
N ARG A 46 9.20 6.67 -6.17
CA ARG A 46 9.53 6.56 -4.74
C ARG A 46 8.33 6.07 -3.95
N HIS A 47 7.14 6.59 -4.26
CA HIS A 47 5.90 6.09 -3.69
C HIS A 47 5.73 4.58 -3.93
N ARG A 48 5.86 4.11 -5.19
CA ARG A 48 5.77 2.67 -5.51
C ARG A 48 6.79 1.84 -4.75
N THR A 49 8.03 2.31 -4.67
CA THR A 49 9.10 1.61 -3.95
C THR A 49 8.78 1.46 -2.46
N ILE A 50 8.24 2.50 -1.82
CA ILE A 50 7.81 2.47 -0.42
C ILE A 50 6.62 1.52 -0.25
N GLN A 51 5.66 1.59 -1.17
CA GLN A 51 4.47 0.74 -1.16
C GLN A 51 4.82 -0.75 -1.29
N ASP A 52 5.62 -1.10 -2.28
CA ASP A 52 5.97 -2.49 -2.60
C ASP A 52 6.97 -3.11 -1.61
N GLY A 53 7.84 -2.29 -1.01
CA GLY A 53 8.85 -2.73 -0.06
C GLY A 53 8.39 -2.61 1.39
N PRO A 54 8.79 -1.55 2.12
CA PRO A 54 8.59 -1.43 3.55
C PRO A 54 7.11 -1.44 3.97
N PHE A 55 6.21 -0.82 3.21
CA PHE A 55 4.79 -0.81 3.55
C PHE A 55 4.18 -2.21 3.43
N ARG A 56 4.31 -2.87 2.27
CA ARG A 56 3.84 -4.26 2.08
C ARG A 56 4.44 -5.24 3.09
N SER A 57 5.73 -5.09 3.41
CA SER A 57 6.42 -5.94 4.40
C SER A 57 5.94 -5.69 5.83
N SER A 58 5.34 -4.53 6.09
CA SER A 58 4.77 -4.17 7.40
C SER A 58 3.29 -4.57 7.53
N LEU A 59 2.66 -5.06 6.46
CA LEU A 59 1.27 -5.47 6.51
C LEU A 59 1.10 -6.72 7.40
N PRO A 60 0.03 -6.77 8.22
CA PRO A 60 -0.27 -7.96 9.00
C PRO A 60 -0.50 -9.18 8.10
N ALA A 61 0.12 -10.32 8.46
CA ALA A 61 -0.19 -11.60 7.81
C ALA A 61 -1.58 -12.14 8.20
N ASP A 62 -2.10 -11.73 9.36
CA ASP A 62 -3.46 -12.06 9.80
C ASP A 62 -4.49 -11.23 9.03
N ARG A 63 -5.43 -11.93 8.39
CA ARG A 63 -6.44 -11.33 7.52
C ARG A 63 -7.38 -10.37 8.24
N ASN A 64 -7.74 -10.68 9.48
CA ASN A 64 -8.64 -9.82 10.26
C ASN A 64 -7.94 -8.51 10.62
N ARG A 65 -6.68 -8.57 11.04
CA ARG A 65 -5.86 -7.38 11.30
C ARG A 65 -5.60 -6.57 10.03
N LEU A 66 -5.35 -7.22 8.91
CA LEU A 66 -5.21 -6.56 7.62
C LEU A 66 -6.51 -5.83 7.24
N PHE A 67 -7.67 -6.47 7.41
CA PHE A 67 -8.96 -5.86 7.13
C PHE A 67 -9.24 -4.65 8.02
N SER A 68 -8.98 -4.75 9.33
CA SER A 68 -9.12 -3.62 10.25
C SER A 68 -8.20 -2.45 9.88
N LEU A 69 -6.94 -2.73 9.54
CA LEU A 69 -6.00 -1.71 9.09
C LEU A 69 -6.49 -0.99 7.82
N LEU A 70 -6.96 -1.75 6.82
CA LEU A 70 -7.50 -1.18 5.58
C LEU A 70 -8.73 -0.32 5.83
N GLN A 71 -9.63 -0.75 6.72
CA GLN A 71 -10.84 0.00 7.07
C GLN A 71 -10.52 1.30 7.81
N GLU A 72 -9.50 1.31 8.68
CA GLU A 72 -9.00 2.51 9.34
C GLU A 72 -8.40 3.50 8.34
N MET A 73 -7.59 3.01 7.41
CA MET A 73 -6.99 3.82 6.34
C MET A 73 -8.03 4.44 5.39
N GLU A 74 -9.13 3.75 5.11
CA GLU A 74 -10.24 4.32 4.32
C GLU A 74 -10.98 5.43 5.08
N ARG A 75 -11.12 5.32 6.41
CA ARG A 75 -11.84 6.30 7.25
C ARG A 75 -11.05 7.57 7.52
N SER A 76 -9.71 7.51 7.55
CA SER A 76 -8.85 8.68 7.78
C SER A 76 -8.70 9.61 6.56
N GLY A 77 -9.31 9.28 5.42
CA GLY A 77 -9.39 10.17 4.27
C GLY A 77 -8.17 10.12 3.35
N GLY A 78 -8.11 9.07 2.53
CA GLY A 78 -7.57 9.16 1.17
C GLY A 78 -6.18 8.57 0.95
N TRP A 79 -6.15 7.43 0.25
CA TRP A 79 -5.00 6.94 -0.49
C TRP A 79 -4.38 8.07 -1.35
N PRO A 80 -3.05 8.28 -1.38
CA PRO A 80 -2.45 9.30 -2.24
C PRO A 80 -2.80 9.00 -3.71
N TYR A 81 -3.28 10.01 -4.43
CA TYR A 81 -3.83 9.89 -5.78
C TYR A 81 -2.78 9.37 -6.78
N ILE A 82 -2.69 8.04 -6.92
CA ILE A 82 -1.96 7.31 -7.97
C ILE A 82 -2.96 6.34 -8.61
N PRO A 83 -3.09 6.32 -9.95
CA PRO A 83 -4.17 5.62 -10.65
C PRO A 83 -4.23 4.13 -10.23
N ARG A 84 -5.38 3.76 -9.69
CA ARG A 84 -5.62 2.50 -8.99
C ARG A 84 -5.55 1.31 -9.94
N LEU A 85 -4.73 0.31 -9.62
CA LEU A 85 -5.22 -1.06 -9.72
C LEU A 85 -6.18 -1.23 -8.54
N GLN A 86 -7.46 -1.42 -8.84
CA GLN A 86 -8.55 -1.25 -7.88
C GLN A 86 -8.32 -2.17 -6.68
N LEU A 87 -8.26 -1.60 -5.47
CA LEU A 87 -8.22 -2.34 -4.21
C LEU A 87 -9.31 -3.44 -4.15
N ARG A 88 -10.44 -3.20 -4.83
CA ARG A 88 -11.51 -4.16 -5.09
C ARG A 88 -11.03 -5.41 -5.82
N THR A 89 -10.23 -5.28 -6.88
CA THR A 89 -9.62 -6.41 -7.58
C THR A 89 -8.74 -7.25 -6.64
N PHE A 90 -8.02 -6.60 -5.72
CA PHE A 90 -7.19 -7.32 -4.74
C PHE A 90 -8.04 -8.03 -3.67
N MET A 91 -9.09 -7.36 -3.17
CA MET A 91 -10.04 -7.96 -2.22
C MET A 91 -10.83 -9.12 -2.84
N ASP A 92 -11.17 -9.04 -4.13
CA ASP A 92 -11.86 -10.11 -4.86
C ASP A 92 -10.94 -11.30 -5.12
N LEU A 93 -9.65 -11.08 -5.37
CA LEU A 93 -8.66 -12.15 -5.52
C LEU A 93 -8.47 -12.92 -4.21
N LEU A 94 -8.36 -12.21 -3.07
CA LEU A 94 -8.27 -12.84 -1.75
C LEU A 94 -9.51 -13.67 -1.40
N GLN A 95 -10.71 -13.25 -1.81
CA GLN A 95 -11.95 -14.01 -1.58
C GLN A 95 -12.09 -15.24 -2.50
N ARG A 96 -11.49 -15.19 -3.70
CA ARG A 96 -11.50 -16.32 -4.64
C ARG A 96 -10.59 -17.46 -4.18
N GLU A 97 -9.47 -17.16 -3.53
CA GLU A 97 -8.53 -18.19 -3.06
C GLU A 97 -9.12 -19.04 -1.92
N ASP A 98 -9.91 -18.45 -1.01
CA ASP A 98 -10.61 -19.22 0.05
C ASP A 98 -11.66 -20.21 -0.49
N SER A 99 -12.16 -19.98 -1.71
CA SER A 99 -13.22 -20.79 -2.31
C SER A 99 -12.69 -22.06 -3.00
N THR A 100 -11.37 -22.25 -3.06
CA THR A 100 -10.75 -23.39 -3.78
C THR A 100 -10.34 -24.56 -2.89
N ASP A 101 -10.43 -24.44 -1.56
CA ASP A 101 -10.11 -25.51 -0.59
C ASP A 101 -11.36 -26.32 -0.18
N GLY A 102 -12.20 -26.63 -1.15
CA GLY A 102 -13.53 -27.20 -0.90
C GLY A 102 -14.05 -28.12 -2.01
N LEU A 103 -13.18 -28.85 -2.70
CA LEU A 103 -13.65 -29.97 -3.51
C LEU A 103 -13.77 -31.20 -2.59
N PRO A 104 -14.99 -31.73 -2.31
CA PRO A 104 -15.10 -32.96 -1.57
C PRO A 104 -14.47 -34.08 -2.42
N ARG A 105 -13.47 -34.77 -1.88
CA ARG A 105 -13.01 -36.04 -2.45
C ARG A 105 -14.20 -37.00 -2.47
N GLN A 106 -14.69 -37.33 -3.66
CA GLN A 106 -15.69 -38.40 -3.81
C GLN A 106 -15.10 -39.70 -3.26
N PRO A 107 -15.83 -40.45 -2.42
CA PRO A 107 -15.35 -41.74 -1.98
C PRO A 107 -15.38 -42.72 -3.17
N GLU A 108 -14.23 -43.36 -3.38
CA GLU A 108 -13.99 -44.48 -4.27
C GLU A 108 -15.07 -45.57 -4.10
N HIS A 109 -15.80 -45.89 -5.18
CA HIS A 109 -16.68 -47.06 -5.26
C HIS A 109 -15.83 -48.32 -5.48
N PRO A 110 -15.94 -49.38 -4.65
CA PRO A 110 -15.29 -50.64 -4.98
C PRO A 110 -16.10 -51.40 -6.05
N LEU A 111 -15.42 -51.92 -7.07
CA LEU A 111 -15.96 -52.92 -7.98
C LEU A 111 -16.24 -54.22 -7.20
N ALA A 112 -17.50 -54.64 -7.16
CA ALA A 112 -17.84 -56.02 -6.82
C ALA A 112 -17.90 -56.85 -8.11
N VAL A 113 -17.19 -57.98 -8.08
CA VAL A 113 -17.11 -59.03 -9.10
C VAL A 113 -18.37 -59.88 -9.16
#